data_AF-A0A3N1CN88-F1
#
_entry.id   AF-A0A3N1CN88-F1
#
_cell.length_a   1.000
_cell.length_b   1.000
_cell.length_c   1.000
_cell.angle_alpha   90.00
_cell.angle_beta   90.00
_cell.angle_gamma   90.00
#
_symmetry.space_group_name_H-M   'P 1'
#
loop_
_entity.id
_entity.type
_entity.pdbx_description
1 polymer ?
#
loop_
_entity_poly.entity_id
_entity_poly.type
_entity_poly.pdbx_seq_one_letter_code
_entity_poly.pdbx_strand_id
1 'polypeptide(L)'
;MPSSTVCPGACNKIARDLHDTYVQAVADYNEAGVRAASALNRAIEDGNDEAAAAAQLELDDLTHPDTPEVVWTAGDPIWCGRCKTRIRAAWADVDQLASLLGSWADGHRVRVAGTGERVVRSASPASPSPITDLLDELYGTVTRVEDEWRDSLGHLPVRRGTRRGAHNRSTAIAFIVEHLDTILGVPEYADLGHTALRWQRLLQAQTRTDPVVRPRPGRCPSCGMIATLQTEADGITKCKNCNRWLHEDEYADLVLAAADTAVISESRAARGGRR
;
A
#
# COMPACT_ATOMS: atom_id res chain seq x y z
N MET A 1 20.06 -4.02 8.78
CA MET A 1 18.71 -4.52 8.45
C MET A 1 17.72 -3.98 9.47
N PRO A 2 16.51 -3.58 9.07
CA PRO A 2 15.50 -3.16 10.02
C PRO A 2 15.26 -4.32 10.99
N SER A 3 15.49 -4.07 12.28
CA SER A 3 15.24 -5.04 13.33
C SER A 3 13.79 -5.52 13.27
N SER A 4 13.53 -6.75 13.74
CA SER A 4 12.17 -7.31 13.91
C SER A 4 11.23 -6.44 14.78
N THR A 5 11.76 -5.35 15.34
CA THR A 5 11.07 -4.37 16.17
C THR A 5 10.48 -3.19 15.37
N VAL A 6 10.61 -3.13 14.05
CA VAL A 6 10.09 -2.02 13.22
C VAL A 6 8.66 -2.33 12.74
N CYS A 7 7.74 -1.37 12.89
CA CYS A 7 6.37 -1.56 12.42
C CYS A 7 6.29 -1.76 10.89
N PRO A 8 5.68 -2.84 10.38
CA PRO A 8 5.54 -3.08 8.94
C PRO A 8 4.45 -2.19 8.30
N GLY A 9 3.66 -1.49 9.12
CA GLY A 9 2.57 -0.65 8.65
C GLY A 9 2.99 0.61 7.88
N ALA A 10 1.97 1.38 7.49
CA ALA A 10 2.13 2.60 6.71
C ALA A 10 2.95 3.70 7.42
N CYS A 11 3.08 3.62 8.75
CA CYS A 11 3.88 4.57 9.53
C CYS A 11 5.36 4.58 9.13
N ASN A 12 5.88 3.45 8.66
CA ASN A 12 7.27 3.33 8.20
C ASN A 12 7.39 3.26 6.68
N LYS A 13 6.33 3.58 5.92
CA LYS A 13 6.40 3.50 4.45
C LYS A 13 7.49 4.43 3.90
N ILE A 14 7.49 5.70 4.33
CA ILE A 14 8.47 6.69 3.87
C ILE A 14 9.89 6.24 4.25
N ALA A 15 10.06 5.75 5.48
CA ALA A 15 11.32 5.24 5.98
C ALA A 15 11.86 4.08 5.12
N ARG A 16 11.00 3.11 4.77
CA ARG A 16 11.34 2.01 3.87
C ARG A 16 11.68 2.49 2.47
N ASP A 17 10.81 3.33 1.88
CA ASP A 17 11.04 3.86 0.52
C ASP A 17 12.40 4.58 0.42
N LEU A 18 12.77 5.38 1.45
CA LEU A 18 14.07 6.05 1.52
C LEU A 18 15.23 5.06 1.71
N HIS A 19 15.07 4.06 2.56
CA HIS A 19 16.09 3.04 2.78
C HIS A 19 16.31 2.19 1.52
N ASP A 20 15.24 1.79 0.83
CA ASP A 20 15.30 1.04 -0.42
C ASP A 20 16.01 1.85 -1.51
N THR A 21 15.71 3.16 -1.60
CA THR A 21 16.40 4.09 -2.50
C THR A 21 17.90 4.17 -2.19
N TYR A 22 18.26 4.24 -0.91
CA TYR A 22 19.66 4.23 -0.48
C TYR A 22 20.37 2.90 -0.80
N VAL A 23 19.73 1.77 -0.53
CA VAL A 23 20.27 0.43 -0.83
C VAL A 23 20.52 0.29 -2.34
N GLN A 24 19.57 0.74 -3.16
CA GLN A 24 19.75 0.76 -4.61
C GLN A 24 20.92 1.66 -5.02
N ALA A 25 21.02 2.88 -4.48
CA ALA A 25 22.12 3.79 -4.78
C ALA A 25 23.49 3.21 -4.40
N VAL A 26 23.58 2.49 -3.27
CA VAL A 26 24.80 1.81 -2.85
C VAL A 26 25.14 0.65 -3.80
N ALA A 27 24.13 -0.10 -4.27
CA ALA A 27 24.35 -1.15 -5.26
C ALA A 27 24.89 -0.56 -6.57
N ASP A 28 24.29 0.54 -7.05
CA ASP A 28 24.70 1.23 -8.26
C ASP A 28 26.14 1.80 -8.13
N TYR A 29 26.47 2.40 -6.98
CA TYR A 29 27.83 2.86 -6.66
C TYR A 29 28.86 1.72 -6.71
N ASN A 30 28.55 0.59 -6.08
CA ASN A 30 29.43 -0.57 -6.06
C ASN A 30 29.62 -1.16 -7.47
N GLU A 31 28.55 -1.26 -8.27
CA GLU A 31 28.63 -1.71 -9.65
C GLU A 31 29.50 -0.76 -10.49
N ALA A 32 29.30 0.55 -10.35
CA ALA A 32 30.10 1.56 -11.04
C ALA A 32 31.58 1.46 -10.66
N GLY A 33 31.89 1.30 -9.36
CA GLY A 33 33.26 1.11 -8.87
C GLY A 33 33.94 -0.14 -9.45
N VAL A 34 33.24 -1.27 -9.50
CA VAL A 34 33.76 -2.51 -10.12
C VAL A 34 34.01 -2.31 -11.61
N ARG A 35 33.12 -1.64 -12.33
CA ARG A 35 33.29 -1.35 -13.77
C ARG A 35 34.48 -0.44 -14.03
N ALA A 36 34.60 0.67 -13.30
CA ALA A 36 35.72 1.61 -13.42
C ALA A 36 37.07 0.95 -13.09
N ALA A 37 37.14 0.18 -11.99
CA ALA A 37 38.34 -0.56 -11.62
C ALA A 37 38.74 -1.62 -12.67
N SER A 38 37.75 -2.31 -13.25
CA SER A 38 38.00 -3.29 -14.33
C SER A 38 38.43 -2.62 -15.64
N ALA A 39 37.95 -1.41 -15.93
CA ALA A 39 38.40 -0.61 -17.06
C ALA A 39 39.84 -0.12 -16.87
N LEU A 40 40.17 0.36 -15.67
CA LEU A 40 41.52 0.78 -15.29
C LEU A 40 42.52 -0.37 -15.45
N ASN A 41 42.22 -1.55 -14.89
CA ASN A 41 43.11 -2.71 -14.99
C ASN A 41 43.37 -3.12 -16.45
N ARG A 42 42.33 -3.14 -17.30
CA ARG A 42 42.50 -3.46 -18.72
C ARG A 42 43.35 -2.41 -19.45
N ALA A 43 43.14 -1.13 -19.18
CA ALA A 43 43.93 -0.07 -19.78
C ALA A 43 45.42 -0.15 -19.39
N ILE A 44 45.70 -0.54 -18.14
CA ILE A 44 47.07 -0.79 -17.66
C ILE A 44 47.67 -2.01 -18.38
N GLU A 45 46.93 -3.11 -18.50
CA GLU A 45 47.39 -4.33 -19.20
C GLU A 45 47.67 -4.08 -20.69
N ASP A 46 46.87 -3.23 -21.33
CA ASP A 46 47.02 -2.85 -22.74
C ASP A 46 48.10 -1.77 -22.97
N GLY A 47 48.66 -1.18 -21.91
CA GLY A 47 49.62 -0.07 -22.00
C GLY A 47 49.03 1.23 -22.55
N ASN A 48 47.73 1.46 -22.34
CA ASN A 48 47.02 2.65 -22.80
C ASN A 48 46.86 3.66 -21.66
N ASP A 49 47.86 4.54 -21.50
CA ASP A 49 47.92 5.52 -20.42
C ASP A 49 46.73 6.50 -20.39
N GLU A 50 46.21 6.89 -21.56
CA GLU A 50 45.06 7.81 -21.65
C GLU A 50 43.78 7.15 -21.13
N ALA A 51 43.53 5.90 -21.53
CA ALA A 51 42.39 5.13 -21.03
C ALA A 51 42.52 4.82 -19.53
N ALA A 52 43.74 4.57 -19.04
CA ALA A 52 43.98 4.35 -17.63
C ALA A 52 43.70 5.62 -16.81
N ALA A 53 44.17 6.78 -17.27
CA ALA A 53 43.89 8.06 -16.62
C ALA A 53 42.39 8.39 -16.58
N ALA A 54 41.66 8.11 -17.67
CA ALA A 54 40.21 8.34 -17.72
C ALA A 54 39.44 7.42 -16.75
N ALA A 55 39.80 6.14 -16.69
CA ALA A 55 39.16 5.19 -15.76
C ALA A 55 39.50 5.51 -14.30
N GLN A 56 40.72 6.01 -14.02
CA GLN A 56 41.10 6.48 -12.68
C GLN A 56 40.28 7.72 -12.29
N LEU A 57 40.11 8.69 -13.20
CA LEU A 57 39.29 9.87 -12.94
C LEU A 57 37.83 9.49 -12.66
N GLU A 58 37.26 8.55 -13.43
CA GLU A 58 35.91 8.04 -13.16
C GLU A 58 35.81 7.42 -11.76
N LEU A 59 36.81 6.62 -11.36
CA LEU A 59 36.86 6.01 -10.03
C LEU A 59 36.98 7.06 -8.91
N ASP A 60 37.78 8.10 -9.11
CA ASP A 60 37.98 9.19 -8.15
C ASP A 60 36.74 10.10 -8.03
N ASP A 61 35.97 10.24 -9.12
CA ASP A 61 34.71 11.00 -9.16
C ASP A 61 33.52 10.23 -8.56
N LEU A 62 33.66 8.93 -8.29
CA LEU A 62 32.59 8.16 -7.64
C LEU A 62 32.38 8.66 -6.20
N THR A 63 31.18 9.16 -5.95
CA THR A 63 30.77 9.62 -4.63
C THR A 63 29.91 8.56 -3.95
N HIS A 64 30.28 8.19 -2.73
CA HIS A 64 29.48 7.26 -1.95
C HIS A 64 28.13 7.91 -1.64
N PRO A 65 26.99 7.20 -1.82
CA PRO A 65 25.68 7.71 -1.48
C PRO A 65 25.58 8.10 0.00
N ASP A 66 24.96 9.24 0.30
CA ASP A 66 24.69 9.66 1.66
C ASP A 66 23.65 8.74 2.33
N THR A 67 23.92 8.34 3.57
CA THR A 67 22.95 7.58 4.36
C THR A 67 21.77 8.47 4.75
N PRO A 68 20.52 8.10 4.43
CA PRO A 68 19.38 8.94 4.75
C PRO A 68 19.11 8.96 6.27
N GLU A 69 18.86 10.14 6.82
CA GLU A 69 18.37 10.29 8.18
C GLU A 69 16.90 9.89 8.25
N VAL A 70 16.63 8.69 8.79
CA VAL A 70 15.28 8.12 8.83
C VAL A 70 14.88 7.81 10.26
N VAL A 71 13.73 8.36 10.68
CA VAL A 71 13.11 8.03 11.97
C VAL A 71 12.18 6.83 11.79
N TRP A 72 12.55 5.70 12.39
CA TRP A 72 11.75 4.49 12.39
C TRP A 72 10.75 4.49 13.56
N THR A 73 9.49 4.17 13.26
CA THR A 73 8.48 3.90 14.29
C THR A 73 8.61 2.44 14.75
N ALA A 74 8.86 2.24 16.04
CA ALA A 74 8.86 0.91 16.62
C ALA A 74 7.48 0.24 16.53
N GLY A 75 7.47 -1.08 16.34
CA GLY A 75 6.31 -1.93 16.58
C GLY A 75 6.04 -2.09 18.09
N ASP A 76 4.83 -2.52 18.44
CA ASP A 76 4.53 -2.91 19.82
C ASP A 76 3.55 -4.11 19.87
N PRO A 77 4.04 -5.37 19.82
CA PRO A 77 5.44 -5.77 19.64
C PRO A 77 5.90 -5.72 18.17
N ILE A 78 5.00 -5.96 17.20
CA ILE A 78 5.30 -5.90 15.76
C ILE A 78 4.63 -4.69 15.12
N TRP A 79 3.36 -4.45 15.45
CA TRP A 79 2.58 -3.35 14.90
C TRP A 79 2.45 -2.23 15.91
N CYS A 80 2.66 -0.98 15.50
CA CYS A 80 2.42 0.16 16.38
C CYS A 80 0.91 0.34 16.63
N GLY A 81 0.53 0.95 17.75
CA GLY A 81 -0.87 1.12 18.16
C GLY A 81 -1.76 1.74 17.07
N ARG A 82 -1.27 2.77 16.36
CA ARG A 82 -1.99 3.39 15.24
C ARG A 82 -2.30 2.41 14.10
N CYS A 83 -1.36 1.53 13.76
CA CYS A 83 -1.59 0.55 12.71
C CYS A 83 -2.51 -0.59 13.18
N LYS A 84 -2.41 -1.02 14.45
CA LYS A 84 -3.36 -1.98 15.04
C LYS A 84 -4.80 -1.48 14.97
N THR A 85 -5.06 -0.22 15.36
CA THR A 85 -6.38 0.40 15.24
C THR A 85 -6.89 0.39 13.79
N ARG A 86 -6.01 0.69 12.83
CA ARG A 86 -6.36 0.67 11.40
C ARG A 86 -6.70 -0.74 10.91
N ILE A 87 -5.93 -1.75 11.30
CA ILE A 87 -6.18 -3.16 10.93
C ILE A 87 -7.50 -3.64 11.52
N ARG A 88 -7.78 -3.28 12.77
CA ARG A 88 -9.07 -3.58 13.43
C ARG A 88 -10.24 -3.00 12.65
N ALA A 89 -10.16 -1.71 12.29
CA ALA A 89 -11.18 -1.07 11.47
C ALA A 89 -11.33 -1.76 10.09
N ALA A 90 -10.21 -2.12 9.46
CA ALA A 90 -10.23 -2.82 8.18
C ALA A 90 -10.96 -4.17 8.25
N TRP A 91 -10.77 -4.96 9.31
CA TRP A 91 -11.51 -6.22 9.48
C TRP A 91 -13.01 -6.01 9.69
N ALA A 92 -13.40 -4.99 10.46
CA ALA A 92 -14.80 -4.63 10.64
C ALA A 92 -15.45 -4.23 9.29
N ASP A 93 -14.75 -3.44 8.48
CA ASP A 93 -15.22 -3.04 7.15
C ASP A 93 -15.31 -4.24 6.21
N VAL A 94 -14.34 -5.17 6.25
CA VAL A 94 -14.34 -6.38 5.41
C VAL A 94 -15.63 -7.19 5.60
N ASP A 95 -16.12 -7.35 6.82
CA ASP A 95 -17.37 -8.09 7.06
C ASP A 95 -18.59 -7.39 6.45
N GLN A 96 -18.68 -6.07 6.61
CA GLN A 96 -19.76 -5.26 6.05
C GLN A 96 -19.72 -5.27 4.52
N LEU A 97 -18.55 -5.06 3.92
CA LEU A 97 -18.34 -5.04 2.49
C LEU A 97 -18.59 -6.41 1.85
N ALA A 98 -18.17 -7.50 2.52
CA ALA A 98 -18.44 -8.86 2.06
C ALA A 98 -19.93 -9.20 2.11
N SER A 99 -20.65 -8.69 3.12
CA SER A 99 -22.11 -8.86 3.23
C SER A 99 -22.86 -8.06 2.16
N LEU A 100 -22.44 -6.81 1.89
CA LEU A 100 -22.95 -6.00 0.79
C LEU A 100 -22.70 -6.69 -0.55
N LEU A 101 -21.47 -7.16 -0.80
CA LEU A 101 -21.11 -7.84 -2.04
C LEU A 101 -21.89 -9.15 -2.21
N GLY A 102 -22.06 -9.92 -1.13
CA GLY A 102 -22.88 -11.13 -1.13
C GLY A 102 -24.32 -10.88 -1.55
N SER A 103 -24.92 -9.77 -1.10
CA SER A 103 -26.28 -9.39 -1.51
C SER A 103 -26.43 -9.20 -3.03
N TRP A 104 -25.36 -8.84 -3.74
CA TRP A 104 -25.38 -8.68 -5.20
C TRP A 104 -25.27 -10.00 -5.96
N ALA A 105 -24.69 -11.03 -5.33
CA ALA A 105 -24.53 -12.37 -5.91
C ALA A 105 -25.86 -13.12 -5.98
N ASP A 106 -26.75 -12.92 -5.01
CA ASP A 106 -28.06 -13.59 -4.89
C ASP A 106 -29.10 -13.10 -5.94
N GLY A 107 -28.66 -12.37 -6.97
CA GLY A 107 -29.55 -11.87 -8.03
C GLY A 107 -30.26 -10.56 -7.68
N HIS A 108 -30.07 -10.00 -6.48
CA HIS A 108 -30.49 -8.65 -6.12
C HIS A 108 -29.54 -7.58 -6.68
N ARG A 109 -29.20 -7.69 -7.97
CA ARG A 109 -28.59 -6.55 -8.66
C ARG A 109 -29.62 -5.44 -8.74
N VAL A 110 -29.47 -4.42 -7.90
CA VAL A 110 -30.04 -3.10 -8.18
C VAL A 110 -29.47 -2.72 -9.54
N ARG A 111 -30.30 -2.79 -10.59
CA ARG A 111 -29.94 -2.31 -11.92
C ARG A 111 -29.71 -0.81 -11.80
N VAL A 112 -28.49 -0.40 -11.47
CA VAL A 112 -28.04 0.97 -11.65
C VAL A 112 -27.93 1.15 -13.16
N ALA A 113 -29.01 1.66 -13.76
CA ALA A 113 -29.09 1.99 -15.16
C ALA A 113 -27.97 2.99 -15.49
N GLY A 114 -26.97 2.62 -16.30
CA GLY A 114 -26.08 3.63 -16.85
C GLY A 114 -24.69 3.23 -17.36
N THR A 115 -24.15 2.04 -17.08
CA THR A 115 -22.78 1.72 -17.54
C THR A 115 -22.79 0.58 -18.56
N GLY A 116 -22.69 0.93 -19.84
CA GLY A 116 -22.45 0.00 -20.94
C GLY A 116 -21.18 -0.81 -20.67
N GLU A 117 -21.37 -2.09 -20.37
CA GLU A 117 -20.33 -3.04 -20.00
C GLU A 117 -19.47 -3.37 -21.24
N ARG A 118 -18.24 -2.85 -21.25
CA ARG A 118 -17.27 -3.13 -22.30
C ARG A 118 -16.69 -4.52 -22.03
N VAL A 119 -17.12 -5.51 -22.82
CA VAL A 119 -16.66 -6.90 -22.70
C VAL A 119 -15.18 -6.98 -23.10
N VAL A 120 -14.30 -7.03 -22.11
CA VAL A 120 -12.88 -7.33 -22.31
C VAL A 120 -12.75 -8.85 -22.44
N ARG A 121 -12.31 -9.31 -23.62
CA ARG A 121 -12.05 -10.73 -23.88
C ARG A 121 -10.82 -11.18 -23.08
N SER A 122 -11.00 -11.84 -21.94
CA SER A 122 -9.95 -12.58 -21.24
C SER A 122 -9.88 -14.03 -21.75
N ALA A 123 -8.67 -14.61 -21.73
CA ALA A 123 -8.32 -15.87 -22.41
C ALA A 123 -8.74 -17.17 -21.68
N SER A 124 -9.40 -17.07 -20.52
CA SER A 124 -9.96 -18.22 -19.79
C SER A 124 -11.44 -17.97 -19.54
N PRO A 125 -12.31 -19.01 -19.59
CA PRO A 125 -13.70 -18.86 -19.21
C PRO A 125 -13.74 -18.40 -17.75
N ALA A 126 -14.23 -17.18 -17.52
CA ALA A 126 -14.47 -16.68 -16.17
C ALA A 126 -15.42 -17.65 -15.46
N SER A 127 -15.20 -17.85 -14.16
CA SER A 127 -16.13 -18.64 -13.36
C SER A 127 -17.55 -18.06 -13.48
N PRO A 128 -18.59 -18.91 -13.36
CA PRO A 128 -19.97 -18.45 -13.48
C PRO A 128 -20.38 -17.42 -12.41
N SER A 129 -19.63 -17.32 -11.30
CA SER A 129 -19.84 -16.30 -10.27
C SER A 129 -18.51 -15.81 -9.65
N PRO A 130 -17.86 -14.78 -10.22
CA PRO A 130 -16.61 -14.24 -9.69
C PRO A 130 -16.76 -13.64 -8.29
N ILE A 131 -17.98 -13.20 -7.92
CA ILE A 131 -18.26 -12.72 -6.56
C ILE A 131 -18.22 -13.88 -5.56
N THR A 132 -18.82 -15.02 -5.90
CA THR A 132 -18.85 -16.18 -5.02
C THR A 132 -17.45 -16.72 -4.78
N ASP A 133 -16.63 -16.83 -5.83
CA ASP A 133 -15.23 -17.27 -5.70
C ASP A 133 -14.43 -16.35 -4.78
N LEU A 134 -14.62 -15.04 -4.92
CA LEU A 134 -13.93 -14.06 -4.10
C LEU A 134 -14.33 -14.16 -2.62
N LEU A 135 -15.63 -14.35 -2.35
CA LEU A 135 -16.13 -14.53 -1.00
C LEU A 135 -15.70 -15.87 -0.39
N ASP A 136 -15.56 -16.92 -1.22
CA ASP A 136 -15.01 -18.21 -0.81
C ASP A 136 -13.51 -18.13 -0.51
N GLU A 137 -12.73 -17.37 -1.28
CA GLU A 137 -11.31 -17.09 -1.01
C GLU A 137 -11.14 -16.29 0.30
N LEU A 138 -11.96 -15.25 0.51
CA LEU A 138 -12.00 -14.50 1.77
C LEU A 138 -12.34 -15.44 2.93
N TYR A 139 -13.39 -16.26 2.78
CA TYR A 139 -13.81 -17.21 3.81
C TYR A 139 -12.68 -18.17 4.15
N GLY A 140 -12.07 -18.83 3.15
CA GLY A 140 -10.93 -19.73 3.35
C GLY A 140 -9.76 -19.05 4.05
N THR A 141 -9.50 -17.78 3.75
CA THR A 141 -8.46 -16.99 4.41
C THR A 141 -8.76 -16.77 5.89
N VAL A 142 -9.97 -16.29 6.23
CA VAL A 142 -10.33 -16.00 7.64
C VAL A 142 -10.48 -17.29 8.45
N THR A 143 -11.02 -18.36 7.87
CA THR A 143 -11.15 -19.64 8.58
C THR A 143 -9.81 -20.26 8.87
N ARG A 144 -8.86 -20.18 7.92
CA ARG A 144 -7.50 -20.68 8.11
C ARG A 144 -6.80 -19.95 9.27
N VAL A 145 -6.87 -18.63 9.31
CA VAL A 145 -6.29 -17.83 10.40
C VAL A 145 -6.95 -18.16 11.74
N GLU A 146 -8.28 -18.28 11.79
CA GLU A 146 -8.98 -18.69 13.01
C GLU A 146 -8.53 -20.09 13.48
N ASP A 147 -8.48 -21.07 12.56
CA ASP A 147 -8.14 -22.45 12.89
C ASP A 147 -6.68 -22.57 13.35
N GLU A 148 -5.73 -21.92 12.66
CA GLU A 148 -4.31 -21.82 13.05
C GLU A 148 -4.16 -21.16 14.44
N TRP A 149 -4.90 -20.08 14.71
CA TRP A 149 -4.85 -19.41 16.00
C TRP A 149 -5.46 -20.24 17.13
N ARG A 150 -6.59 -20.90 16.88
CA ARG A 150 -7.22 -21.80 17.87
C ARG A 150 -6.30 -22.98 18.21
N ASP A 151 -5.64 -23.57 17.22
CA ASP A 151 -4.67 -24.64 17.42
C ASP A 151 -3.51 -24.17 18.31
N SER A 152 -3.01 -22.95 18.08
CA SER A 152 -1.95 -22.36 18.94
C SER A 152 -2.38 -22.15 20.40
N LEU A 153 -3.68 -22.01 20.67
CA LEU A 153 -4.26 -21.92 22.02
C LEU A 153 -4.64 -23.30 22.60
N GLY A 154 -4.45 -24.39 21.85
CA GLY A 154 -4.90 -25.73 22.24
C GLY A 154 -6.43 -25.90 22.23
N HIS A 155 -7.15 -25.02 21.52
CA HIS A 155 -8.60 -25.11 21.38
C HIS A 155 -8.97 -26.11 20.28
N LEU A 156 -10.10 -26.81 20.46
CA LEU A 156 -10.63 -27.68 19.41
C LEU A 156 -11.06 -26.87 18.18
N PRO A 157 -10.94 -27.44 16.97
CA PRO A 157 -11.36 -26.79 15.75
C PRO A 157 -12.86 -26.52 15.76
N VAL A 158 -13.28 -25.40 15.16
CA VAL A 158 -14.70 -25.05 15.05
C VAL A 158 -15.38 -26.04 14.12
N ARG A 159 -16.47 -26.67 14.59
CA ARG A 159 -17.33 -27.49 13.74
C ARG A 159 -18.15 -26.58 12.82
N ARG A 160 -17.55 -26.21 11.69
CA ARG A 160 -18.25 -25.47 10.63
C ARG A 160 -19.20 -26.44 9.94
N GLY A 161 -20.50 -26.14 9.94
CA GLY A 161 -21.46 -26.91 9.15
C GLY A 161 -21.10 -26.90 7.66
N THR A 162 -21.73 -27.75 6.86
CA THR A 162 -21.50 -27.84 5.40
C THR A 162 -21.83 -26.55 4.64
N ARG A 163 -22.51 -25.59 5.28
CA ARG A 163 -22.91 -24.33 4.66
C ARG A 163 -21.78 -23.30 4.74
N ARG A 164 -21.17 -23.01 3.60
CA ARG A 164 -20.39 -21.78 3.38
C ARG A 164 -21.39 -20.64 3.33
N GLY A 165 -21.37 -19.75 4.30
CA GLY A 165 -22.39 -18.73 4.43
C GLY A 165 -21.90 -17.51 5.18
N ALA A 166 -22.58 -16.38 4.96
CA ALA A 166 -22.26 -15.10 5.57
C ALA A 166 -22.07 -15.21 7.08
N HIS A 167 -22.94 -15.96 7.78
CA HIS A 167 -22.85 -16.16 9.22
C HIS A 167 -21.50 -16.76 9.66
N ASN A 168 -21.03 -17.84 9.03
CA ASN A 168 -19.77 -18.48 9.41
C ASN A 168 -18.57 -17.56 9.15
N ARG A 169 -18.62 -16.76 8.08
CA ARG A 169 -17.60 -15.75 7.77
C ARG A 169 -17.59 -14.64 8.83
N SER A 170 -18.74 -14.07 9.17
CA SER A 170 -18.84 -13.00 10.16
C SER A 170 -18.38 -13.46 11.55
N THR A 171 -18.73 -14.69 11.95
CA THR A 171 -18.23 -15.30 13.20
C THR A 171 -16.71 -15.46 13.20
N ALA A 172 -16.11 -15.92 12.10
CA ALA A 172 -14.66 -16.04 11.98
C ALA A 172 -13.95 -14.68 12.04
N ILE A 173 -14.48 -13.66 11.36
CA ILE A 173 -13.95 -12.29 11.42
C ILE A 173 -14.08 -11.71 12.83
N ALA A 174 -15.23 -11.90 13.49
CA ALA A 174 -15.44 -11.44 14.86
C ALA A 174 -14.42 -12.07 15.83
N PHE A 175 -14.15 -13.37 15.69
CA PHE A 175 -13.14 -14.08 16.47
C PHE A 175 -11.73 -13.49 16.25
N ILE A 176 -11.35 -13.22 15.00
CA ILE A 176 -10.08 -12.58 14.65
C ILE A 176 -9.98 -11.18 15.27
N VAL A 177 -11.03 -10.37 15.19
CA VAL A 177 -11.06 -9.00 15.72
C VAL A 177 -10.92 -8.98 17.25
N GLU A 178 -11.56 -9.92 17.94
CA GLU A 178 -11.47 -10.10 19.40
C GLU A 178 -10.03 -10.44 19.84
N HIS A 179 -9.35 -11.30 19.10
CA HIS A 179 -7.99 -11.76 19.42
C HIS A 179 -6.88 -10.98 18.70
N LEU A 180 -7.23 -9.92 17.96
CA LEU A 180 -6.33 -9.29 16.98
C LEU A 180 -5.03 -8.77 17.60
N ASP A 181 -5.09 -8.16 18.78
CA ASP A 181 -3.88 -7.57 19.39
C ASP A 181 -2.88 -8.65 19.81
N THR A 182 -3.36 -9.81 20.24
CA THR A 182 -2.54 -10.98 20.59
C THR A 182 -2.00 -11.66 19.34
N ILE A 183 -2.85 -11.84 18.31
CA ILE A 183 -2.43 -12.42 17.01
C ILE A 183 -1.34 -11.56 16.37
N LEU A 184 -1.55 -10.24 16.28
CA LEU A 184 -0.56 -9.29 15.74
C LEU A 184 0.68 -9.13 16.65
N GLY A 185 0.67 -9.75 17.83
CA GLY A 185 1.81 -9.83 18.73
C GLY A 185 2.81 -10.92 18.33
N VAL A 186 2.38 -11.87 17.50
CA VAL A 186 3.13 -13.08 17.15
C VAL A 186 3.76 -12.91 15.75
N PRO A 187 5.10 -13.07 15.60
CA PRO A 187 5.82 -12.83 14.34
C PRO A 187 5.25 -13.56 13.13
N GLU A 188 4.79 -14.79 13.32
CA GLU A 188 4.20 -15.67 12.31
C GLU A 188 2.95 -15.07 11.67
N TYR A 189 2.25 -14.16 12.37
CA TYR A 189 1.04 -13.49 11.89
C TYR A 189 1.26 -12.04 11.47
N ALA A 190 2.52 -11.60 11.28
CA ALA A 190 2.80 -10.23 10.84
C ALA A 190 2.05 -9.86 9.55
N ASP A 191 1.92 -10.79 8.59
CA ASP A 191 1.24 -10.58 7.31
C ASP A 191 -0.29 -10.47 7.41
N LEU A 192 -0.88 -10.83 8.56
CA LEU A 192 -2.32 -10.73 8.76
C LEU A 192 -2.81 -9.28 8.65
N GLY A 193 -2.02 -8.32 9.15
CA GLY A 193 -2.34 -6.90 9.05
C GLY A 193 -2.38 -6.41 7.60
N HIS A 194 -1.45 -6.88 6.77
CA HIS A 194 -1.45 -6.57 5.33
C HIS A 194 -2.61 -7.24 4.60
N THR A 195 -2.92 -8.48 4.97
CA THR A 195 -4.03 -9.27 4.44
C THR A 195 -5.36 -8.55 4.68
N ALA A 196 -5.61 -8.06 5.89
CA ALA A 196 -6.81 -7.28 6.24
C ALA A 196 -6.97 -6.03 5.35
N LEU A 197 -5.90 -5.24 5.22
CA LEU A 197 -5.90 -4.01 4.42
C LEU A 197 -6.06 -4.30 2.92
N ARG A 198 -5.53 -5.42 2.43
CA ARG A 198 -5.70 -5.87 1.05
C ARG A 198 -7.16 -6.25 0.79
N TRP A 199 -7.76 -7.07 1.66
CA TRP A 199 -9.15 -7.47 1.55
C TRP A 199 -10.10 -6.29 1.60
N GLN A 200 -9.88 -5.34 2.51
CA GLN A 200 -10.67 -4.11 2.59
C GLN A 200 -10.66 -3.36 1.25
N ARG A 201 -9.48 -3.06 0.70
CA ARG A 201 -9.36 -2.34 -0.60
C ARG A 201 -10.01 -3.10 -1.75
N LEU A 202 -9.77 -4.41 -1.79
CA LEU A 202 -10.30 -5.24 -2.86
C LEU A 202 -11.84 -5.28 -2.82
N LEU A 203 -12.44 -5.45 -1.64
CA LEU A 203 -13.89 -5.42 -1.49
C LEU A 203 -14.48 -4.02 -1.69
N GLN A 204 -13.78 -2.95 -1.29
CA GLN A 204 -14.17 -1.57 -1.59
C GLN A 204 -14.24 -1.32 -3.10
N ALA A 205 -13.24 -1.79 -3.85
CA ALA A 205 -13.22 -1.69 -5.30
C ALA A 205 -14.39 -2.46 -5.95
N GLN A 206 -14.66 -3.68 -5.48
CA GLN A 206 -15.79 -4.48 -5.99
C GLN A 206 -17.14 -3.85 -5.67
N THR A 207 -17.30 -3.35 -4.45
CA THR A 207 -18.56 -2.72 -3.98
C THR A 207 -18.72 -1.26 -4.41
N ARG A 208 -17.71 -0.68 -5.08
CA ARG A 208 -17.66 0.75 -5.44
C ARG A 208 -17.91 1.68 -4.23
N THR A 209 -17.55 1.21 -3.04
CA THR A 209 -17.59 1.99 -1.80
C THR A 209 -16.27 2.68 -1.51
N ASP A 210 -15.26 2.45 -2.37
CA ASP A 210 -14.02 3.22 -2.32
C ASP A 210 -14.38 4.72 -2.37
N PRO A 211 -14.00 5.52 -1.36
CA PRO A 211 -14.26 6.94 -1.38
C PRO A 211 -13.74 7.50 -2.71
N VAL A 212 -14.57 8.28 -3.40
CA VAL A 212 -14.16 8.87 -4.68
C VAL A 212 -13.11 9.95 -4.38
N VAL A 213 -11.85 9.54 -4.38
CA VAL A 213 -10.72 10.43 -4.08
C VAL A 213 -10.28 11.13 -5.37
N ARG A 214 -10.57 12.43 -5.47
CA ARG A 214 -10.22 13.23 -6.66
C ARG A 214 -8.93 14.03 -6.39
N PRO A 215 -7.85 13.83 -7.15
CA PRO A 215 -6.64 14.62 -6.95
C PRO A 215 -6.88 16.09 -7.33
N ARG A 216 -6.51 17.03 -6.45
CA ARG A 216 -6.70 18.47 -6.63
C ARG A 216 -5.37 19.17 -6.94
N PRO A 217 -5.28 20.02 -7.98
CA PRO A 217 -4.03 20.72 -8.32
C PRO A 217 -3.59 21.66 -7.20
N GLY A 218 -2.30 22.03 -7.19
CA GLY A 218 -1.76 23.02 -6.27
C GLY A 218 -0.79 22.47 -5.22
N ARG A 219 -0.27 23.40 -4.41
CA ARG A 219 0.64 23.15 -3.29
C ARG A 219 -0.15 23.09 -1.99
N CYS A 220 0.20 22.17 -1.11
CA CYS A 220 -0.35 22.20 0.24
C CYS A 220 0.12 23.48 0.96
N PRO A 221 -0.77 24.32 1.52
CA PRO A 221 -0.37 25.57 2.17
C PRO A 221 0.40 25.35 3.47
N SER A 222 0.36 24.13 4.03
CA SER A 222 1.10 23.79 5.26
C SER A 222 2.48 23.21 5.01
N CYS A 223 2.65 22.39 3.96
CA CYS A 223 3.90 21.66 3.73
C CYS A 223 4.55 21.96 2.38
N GLY A 224 4.01 22.89 1.59
CA GLY A 224 4.56 23.36 0.30
C GLY A 224 4.57 22.33 -0.84
N MET A 225 4.30 21.06 -0.57
CA MET A 225 4.40 19.98 -1.56
C MET A 225 3.26 19.98 -2.57
N ILE A 226 3.64 19.71 -3.82
CA ILE A 226 2.77 19.71 -5.01
C ILE A 226 2.10 18.34 -5.17
N ALA A 227 0.91 18.31 -5.77
CA ALA A 227 0.20 17.08 -6.14
C ALA A 227 -0.11 16.16 -4.94
N THR A 228 -0.14 16.72 -3.74
CA THR A 228 -0.47 16.01 -2.50
C THR A 228 -1.95 16.14 -2.12
N LEU A 229 -2.67 17.11 -2.67
CA LEU A 229 -4.06 17.41 -2.29
C LEU A 229 -5.06 16.47 -2.98
N GLN A 230 -6.04 16.00 -2.22
CA GLN A 230 -7.11 15.14 -2.71
C GLN A 230 -8.45 15.49 -2.06
N THR A 231 -9.51 15.60 -2.84
CA THR A 231 -10.88 15.76 -2.32
C THR A 231 -11.51 14.40 -2.10
N GLU A 232 -12.04 14.19 -0.90
CA GLU A 232 -12.85 13.02 -0.55
C GLU A 232 -14.32 13.24 -0.97
N ALA A 233 -15.17 12.22 -0.81
CA ALA A 233 -16.57 12.30 -1.28
C ALA A 233 -17.37 13.45 -0.64
N ASP A 234 -17.01 13.84 0.59
CA ASP A 234 -17.67 14.89 1.36
C ASP A 234 -17.29 16.31 0.93
N GLY A 235 -16.50 16.46 -0.15
CA GLY A 235 -16.03 17.76 -0.63
C GLY A 235 -14.84 18.33 0.16
N ILE A 236 -14.39 17.64 1.21
CA ILE A 236 -13.22 18.07 2.01
C ILE A 236 -11.93 17.68 1.29
N THR A 237 -11.01 18.63 1.16
CA THR A 237 -9.70 18.40 0.54
C THR A 237 -8.64 18.11 1.59
N LYS A 238 -7.92 17.00 1.45
CA LYS A 238 -6.87 16.56 2.36
C LYS A 238 -5.51 16.48 1.69
N CYS A 239 -4.47 16.93 2.37
CA CYS A 239 -3.09 16.70 1.96
C CYS A 239 -2.63 15.28 2.34
N LYS A 240 -2.21 14.48 1.34
CA LYS A 240 -1.65 13.14 1.53
C LYS A 240 -0.40 13.09 2.40
N ASN A 241 0.39 14.18 2.42
CA ASN A 241 1.63 14.22 3.17
C ASN A 241 1.42 14.63 4.62
N CYS A 242 0.95 15.88 4.83
CA CYS A 242 0.84 16.43 6.18
C CYS A 242 -0.53 16.22 6.83
N ASN A 243 -1.48 15.57 6.14
CA ASN A 243 -2.86 15.32 6.60
C ASN A 243 -3.67 16.58 6.96
N ARG A 244 -3.24 17.77 6.50
CA ARG A 244 -4.05 18.98 6.65
C ARG A 244 -5.34 18.82 5.86
N TRP A 245 -6.45 19.11 6.53
CA TRP A 245 -7.77 19.24 5.93
C TRP A 245 -7.99 20.69 5.51
N LEU A 246 -8.65 20.87 4.38
CA LEU A 246 -9.02 22.14 3.78
C LEU A 246 -10.49 22.04 3.36
N HIS A 247 -11.30 22.97 3.84
CA HIS A 247 -12.62 23.18 3.25
C HIS A 247 -12.49 23.75 1.83
N GLU A 248 -13.55 23.67 1.04
CA GLU A 248 -13.50 24.12 -0.36
C GLU A 248 -13.15 25.62 -0.47
N ASP A 249 -13.67 26.45 0.45
CA ASP A 249 -13.35 27.88 0.53
C ASP A 249 -11.87 28.11 0.86
N GLU A 250 -11.33 27.40 1.87
CA GLU A 250 -9.91 27.49 2.21
C GLU A 250 -9.00 27.01 1.08
N TYR A 251 -9.42 25.98 0.34
CA TYR A 251 -8.69 25.51 -0.83
C TYR A 251 -8.70 26.56 -1.94
N ALA A 252 -9.84 27.21 -2.19
CA ALA A 252 -9.94 28.28 -3.17
C ALA A 252 -9.01 29.46 -2.80
N ASP A 253 -9.05 29.90 -1.54
CA ASP A 253 -8.30 31.07 -1.08
C ASP A 253 -6.79 30.80 -0.94
N LEU A 254 -6.42 29.71 -0.29
CA LEU A 254 -5.02 29.45 0.05
C LEU A 254 -4.26 28.72 -1.04
N VAL A 255 -4.95 27.98 -1.91
CA VAL A 255 -4.31 27.15 -2.94
C VAL A 255 -4.57 27.71 -4.33
N LEU A 256 -5.81 28.00 -4.71
CA LEU A 256 -6.09 28.47 -6.07
C LEU A 256 -5.72 29.95 -6.26
N ALA A 257 -6.06 30.83 -5.32
CA ALA A 257 -5.73 32.25 -5.45
C ALA A 257 -4.22 32.53 -5.33
N ALA A 258 -3.49 31.68 -4.59
CA ALA A 258 -2.04 31.75 -4.46
C ALA A 258 -1.27 30.93 -5.52
N ALA A 259 -1.95 30.10 -6.32
CA ALA A 259 -1.27 29.26 -7.31
C ALA A 259 -0.95 30.07 -8.57
N ASP A 260 0.34 30.28 -8.81
CA ASP A 260 0.82 30.63 -10.14
C ASP A 260 0.45 29.51 -11.14
N THR A 261 0.11 29.91 -12.36
CA THR A 261 -0.19 29.02 -13.49
C THR A 261 0.86 27.92 -13.67
N ALA A 262 2.13 28.23 -13.38
CA ALA A 262 3.26 27.29 -13.37
C ALA A 262 3.07 26.10 -12.40
N VAL A 263 2.49 26.34 -11.22
CA VAL A 263 2.25 25.30 -10.20
C VAL A 263 1.15 24.33 -10.63
N ILE A 264 0.16 24.83 -11.38
CA ILE A 264 -0.92 24.01 -11.93
C ILE A 264 -0.37 23.12 -13.05
N SER A 265 0.48 23.65 -13.93
CA SER A 265 1.16 22.84 -14.96
C SER A 265 2.08 21.80 -14.36
N GLU A 266 2.88 22.16 -13.34
CA GLU A 266 3.76 21.23 -12.63
C GLU A 266 2.96 20.13 -11.92
N SER A 267 1.84 20.49 -11.28
CA SER A 267 0.90 19.55 -10.69
C SER A 267 0.28 18.58 -11.70
N ARG A 268 0.02 19.04 -12.93
CA ARG A 268 -0.54 18.21 -14.01
C ARG A 268 0.54 17.30 -14.60
N ALA A 269 1.74 17.81 -14.82
CA ALA A 269 2.90 17.04 -15.29
C ALA A 269 3.25 15.90 -14.31
N ALA A 270 3.31 16.20 -13.01
CA ALA A 270 3.55 15.21 -11.96
C ALA A 270 2.48 14.10 -11.90
N ARG A 271 1.26 14.35 -12.39
CA ARG A 271 0.19 13.33 -12.52
C ARG A 271 0.29 12.54 -13.82
N GLY A 272 0.67 13.19 -14.90
CA GLY A 272 0.73 12.58 -16.24
C GLY A 272 1.76 11.47 -16.36
N GLY A 273 2.85 11.53 -15.58
CA GLY A 273 3.94 10.54 -15.60
C GLY A 273 3.69 9.23 -14.83
N ARG A 274 2.52 9.02 -14.21
CA ARG A 274 2.21 7.80 -13.42
C ARG A 274 1.13 6.92 -14.06
N ARG A 275 1.09 6.85 -15.39
CA ARG A 275 0.20 5.93 -16.12
C ARG A 275 0.84 4.58 -16.35
#